data_AF-A0A367GBM7-F1
#
_entry.id   AF-A0A367GBM7-F1
#
_cell.length_a   1.000
_cell.length_b   1.000
_cell.length_c   1.000
_cell.angle_alpha   90.00
_cell.angle_beta   90.00
_cell.angle_gamma   90.00
#
_symmetry.space_group_name_H-M   'P 1'
#
loop_
_entity.id
_entity.type
_entity.pdbx_description
1 polymer ?
#
loop_
_entity_poly.entity_id
_entity_poly.type
_entity_poly.pdbx_seq_one_letter_code
_entity_poly.pdbx_strand_id
1 'polypeptide(L)'
;MDSEKIATNHVELAISKTGHLVSHINSNDKEPSWDGDVEVYKKSGHVHAKADLILKVPVQVKGHIKPNLKKKSIKYSIQYSDLRNYLYVGGTIFFVVYFDKEDEHYTIYYVGLLPFDLKKMLKDYKGDFSKCKSIELKVFPTKKEDIDDIFLNFAHHMNRQRAAINSALLSFDSDLPTNTISLGYSTSAAKHYDLPLDYFFDHETYIYAVLPQKVELPIAHLDRIELFSFTRDAPISIDSKVYFESYTVTRSKSSTVIRFGKGIQMSFSTAQSLPTKFNFTLSGTLSERIKDAEFMVAALSAHHYEINGGKIAFSEADCANLPTLQKKLSFLLDVKKTLEAVHATADLDCSSLSVTDNTNLSILRAALIDKEPIKMCSSQSLLRSCHIANLELLLWVVPTEENSEYHNIYDFNYVPLIYREFDKNDKEYPSTHFVMLNKDAMLKYCNIDYNALLDAVQHVPFSEDYSHSLNALLLEMLKAYDESKNSRIELLSTATTLALWIKDSDPYTEHPIAILNYLQSVKRSRILTSTEQAEILSLIEVAQDNESIYVGAYLLLDNPVAAKIHFDKLPEESQKFFESCPIYHFMPNGQPTISALTEG
;
A
#
# COMPACT_ATOMS: atom_id res chain seq x y z
N MET A 1 -33.29 -54.29 10.33
CA MET A 1 -32.11 -53.67 10.95
C MET A 1 -32.42 -52.19 11.08
N ASP A 2 -32.44 -51.65 12.29
CA ASP A 2 -32.70 -50.23 12.53
C ASP A 2 -31.42 -49.45 12.25
N SER A 3 -31.33 -48.87 11.04
CA SER A 3 -30.11 -48.22 10.59
C SER A 3 -29.77 -46.94 11.34
N GLU A 4 -30.78 -46.28 11.89
CA GLU A 4 -30.62 -45.07 12.69
C GLU A 4 -30.03 -45.40 14.05
N LYS A 5 -30.56 -46.45 14.70
CA LYS A 5 -30.02 -46.95 15.98
C LYS A 5 -28.58 -47.45 15.86
N ILE A 6 -28.21 -48.11 14.78
CA ILE A 6 -26.82 -48.55 14.55
C ILE A 6 -25.89 -47.36 14.36
N ALA A 7 -26.30 -46.39 13.55
CA ALA A 7 -25.50 -45.19 13.28
C ALA A 7 -25.25 -44.36 14.54
N THR A 8 -26.28 -44.14 15.36
CA THR A 8 -26.18 -43.39 16.62
C THR A 8 -25.21 -44.08 17.60
N ASN A 9 -25.27 -45.41 17.74
CA ASN A 9 -24.33 -46.17 18.56
C ASN A 9 -22.86 -45.98 18.14
N HIS A 10 -22.58 -45.98 16.83
CA HIS A 10 -21.20 -45.79 16.33
C HIS A 10 -20.66 -44.39 16.64
N VAL A 11 -21.50 -43.35 16.51
CA VAL A 11 -21.13 -41.97 16.84
C VAL A 11 -20.92 -41.83 18.36
N GLU A 12 -21.83 -42.35 19.17
CA GLU A 12 -21.73 -42.33 20.64
C GLU A 12 -20.48 -43.06 21.14
N LEU A 13 -20.17 -44.23 20.55
CA LEU A 13 -18.95 -44.97 20.86
C LEU A 13 -17.67 -44.21 20.47
N ALA A 14 -17.69 -43.43 19.39
CA ALA A 14 -16.55 -42.61 19.01
C ALA A 14 -16.36 -41.44 19.99
N ILE A 15 -17.45 -40.78 20.39
CA ILE A 15 -17.42 -39.61 21.28
C ILE A 15 -17.10 -40.00 22.73
N SER A 16 -17.66 -41.10 23.24
CA SER A 16 -17.41 -41.58 24.62
C SER A 16 -15.96 -41.96 24.93
N LYS A 17 -15.11 -42.10 23.91
CA LYS A 17 -13.67 -42.34 24.06
C LYS A 17 -12.86 -41.06 24.29
N THR A 18 -13.50 -39.90 24.20
CA THR A 18 -12.83 -38.60 24.27
C THR A 18 -12.75 -38.05 25.69
N GLY A 19 -11.95 -37.01 25.89
CA GLY A 19 -11.70 -36.45 27.20
C GLY A 19 -12.59 -35.25 27.55
N HIS A 20 -13.17 -34.57 26.56
CA HIS A 20 -13.92 -33.32 26.77
C HIS A 20 -15.41 -33.42 26.49
N LEU A 21 -15.89 -34.56 25.99
CA LEU A 21 -17.24 -34.66 25.41
C LEU A 21 -18.11 -35.67 26.15
N VAL A 22 -19.37 -35.30 26.36
CA VAL A 22 -20.42 -36.21 26.83
C VAL A 22 -21.57 -36.19 25.82
N SER A 23 -21.84 -37.33 25.19
CA SER A 23 -22.90 -37.46 24.18
C SER A 23 -24.25 -37.81 24.81
N HIS A 24 -25.30 -37.15 24.33
CA HIS A 24 -26.70 -37.43 24.63
C HIS A 24 -27.46 -37.56 23.30
N ILE A 25 -27.29 -38.70 22.63
CA ILE A 25 -27.88 -38.98 21.31
C ILE A 25 -28.98 -40.02 21.50
N ASN A 26 -30.21 -39.64 21.23
CA ASN A 26 -31.37 -40.52 21.35
C ASN A 26 -31.58 -41.30 20.06
N SER A 27 -32.04 -42.56 20.18
CA SER A 27 -32.55 -43.33 19.05
C SER A 27 -34.07 -43.27 19.03
N ASN A 28 -34.69 -43.10 17.86
CA ASN A 28 -36.14 -42.92 17.70
C ASN A 28 -36.69 -41.62 18.33
N ASP A 29 -35.88 -40.56 18.36
CA ASP A 29 -36.33 -39.25 18.81
C ASP A 29 -37.36 -38.66 17.84
N LYS A 30 -38.30 -37.87 18.36
CA LYS A 30 -39.31 -37.14 17.57
C LYS A 30 -38.94 -35.66 17.40
N GLU A 31 -37.74 -35.27 17.80
CA GLU A 31 -37.27 -33.92 17.56
C GLU A 31 -37.25 -33.60 16.05
N PRO A 32 -37.59 -32.37 15.64
CA PRO A 32 -37.88 -32.08 14.24
C PRO A 32 -36.68 -32.24 13.29
N SER A 33 -35.46 -31.94 13.76
CA SER A 33 -34.26 -31.88 12.92
C SER A 33 -32.97 -32.34 13.63
N TRP A 34 -33.03 -32.83 14.87
CA TRP A 34 -31.85 -33.29 15.62
C TRP A 34 -32.11 -34.64 16.26
N ASP A 35 -31.04 -35.41 16.50
CA ASP A 35 -31.13 -36.67 17.25
C ASP A 35 -30.58 -36.53 18.68
N GLY A 36 -30.08 -35.34 19.05
CA GLY A 36 -29.57 -35.05 20.39
C GLY A 36 -28.48 -33.98 20.41
N ASP A 37 -27.69 -33.99 21.49
CA ASP A 37 -26.60 -33.04 21.71
C ASP A 37 -25.33 -33.69 22.28
N VAL A 38 -24.22 -32.97 22.16
CA VAL A 38 -22.94 -33.31 22.79
C VAL A 38 -22.52 -32.15 23.68
N GLU A 39 -22.39 -32.42 24.97
CA GLU A 39 -21.86 -31.47 25.94
C GLU A 39 -20.35 -31.36 25.78
N VAL A 40 -19.86 -30.12 25.64
CA VAL A 40 -18.44 -29.83 25.44
C VAL A 40 -17.87 -29.15 26.68
N TYR A 41 -16.82 -29.72 27.26
CA TYR A 41 -16.21 -29.24 28.50
C TYR A 41 -14.81 -28.64 28.29
N LYS A 42 -14.48 -27.60 29.06
CA LYS A 42 -13.18 -26.93 29.01
C LYS A 42 -12.04 -27.83 29.50
N LYS A 43 -12.29 -28.67 30.51
CA LYS A 43 -11.28 -29.56 31.10
C LYS A 43 -11.52 -31.00 30.69
N SER A 44 -10.41 -31.66 30.36
CA SER A 44 -10.39 -33.09 30.10
C SER A 44 -10.61 -33.88 31.41
N GLY A 45 -11.38 -34.96 31.36
CA GLY A 45 -11.52 -35.86 32.50
C GLY A 45 -12.67 -36.85 32.35
N HIS A 46 -12.73 -37.84 33.26
CA HIS A 46 -13.83 -38.80 33.32
C HIS A 46 -15.04 -38.29 34.12
N VAL A 47 -14.86 -37.22 34.87
CA VAL A 47 -15.91 -36.55 35.65
C VAL A 47 -15.85 -35.06 35.33
N HIS A 48 -16.96 -34.52 34.85
CA HIS A 48 -17.04 -33.12 34.45
C HIS A 48 -17.76 -32.27 35.48
N ALA A 49 -17.15 -31.16 35.88
CA ALA A 49 -17.80 -30.18 36.72
C ALA A 49 -18.74 -29.30 35.90
N LYS A 50 -19.92 -28.97 36.46
CA LYS A 50 -20.89 -28.08 35.81
C LYS A 50 -20.30 -26.72 35.39
N ALA A 51 -19.34 -26.21 36.16
CA ALA A 51 -18.67 -24.94 35.90
C ALA A 51 -17.72 -24.99 34.68
N ASP A 52 -17.34 -26.19 34.21
CA ASP A 52 -16.45 -26.37 33.07
C ASP A 52 -17.21 -26.58 31.75
N LEU A 53 -18.56 -26.62 31.76
CA LEU A 53 -19.38 -26.75 30.55
C LEU A 53 -19.24 -25.49 29.67
N ILE A 54 -18.86 -25.67 28.40
CA ILE A 54 -18.79 -24.59 27.41
C ILE A 54 -20.16 -24.36 26.78
N LEU A 55 -20.73 -25.41 26.17
CA LEU A 55 -22.08 -25.44 25.60
C LEU A 55 -22.48 -26.87 25.20
N LYS A 56 -23.72 -27.01 24.75
CA LYS A 56 -24.25 -28.20 24.08
C LYS A 56 -24.22 -27.99 22.57
N VAL A 57 -23.53 -28.87 21.85
CA VAL A 57 -23.49 -28.88 20.38
C VAL A 57 -24.62 -29.76 19.86
N PRO A 58 -25.61 -29.22 19.12
CA PRO A 58 -26.64 -30.04 18.50
C PRO A 58 -26.05 -30.97 17.44
N VAL A 59 -26.52 -32.22 17.40
CA VAL A 59 -26.07 -33.21 16.43
C VAL A 59 -27.24 -33.87 15.71
N GLN A 60 -27.00 -34.22 14.45
CA GLN A 60 -27.92 -35.03 13.66
C GLN A 60 -27.14 -36.18 13.03
N VAL A 61 -27.66 -37.39 13.12
CA VAL A 61 -27.06 -38.63 12.63
C VAL A 61 -27.97 -39.24 11.56
N LYS A 62 -27.38 -39.76 10.48
CA LYS A 62 -28.10 -40.54 9.46
C LYS A 62 -27.33 -41.83 9.15
N GLY A 63 -28.00 -42.97 9.24
CA GLY A 63 -27.42 -44.29 8.96
C GLY A 63 -27.83 -44.86 7.61
N HIS A 64 -26.88 -45.43 6.85
CA HIS A 64 -27.16 -46.09 5.58
C HIS A 64 -26.33 -47.36 5.39
N ILE A 65 -26.97 -48.42 4.88
CA ILE A 65 -26.28 -49.65 4.50
C ILE A 65 -25.60 -49.44 3.13
N LYS A 66 -24.26 -49.55 3.07
CA LYS A 66 -23.46 -49.34 1.85
C LYS A 66 -22.28 -50.32 1.75
N PRO A 67 -21.94 -50.80 0.54
CA PRO A 67 -20.87 -51.80 0.36
C PRO A 67 -19.44 -51.23 0.24
N ASN A 68 -19.26 -49.91 0.01
CA ASN A 68 -17.94 -49.31 -0.19
C ASN A 68 -17.72 -48.13 0.77
N LEU A 69 -16.91 -48.36 1.81
CA LEU A 69 -16.73 -47.47 2.95
C LEU A 69 -15.40 -46.69 2.92
N LYS A 70 -14.54 -46.89 1.92
CA LYS A 70 -13.16 -46.37 1.91
C LYS A 70 -13.01 -44.95 1.35
N LYS A 71 -14.08 -44.16 1.22
CA LYS A 71 -14.01 -42.82 0.63
C LYS A 71 -13.50 -41.81 1.66
N LYS A 72 -12.68 -40.85 1.21
CA LYS A 72 -12.19 -39.74 2.06
C LYS A 72 -13.24 -38.65 2.29
N SER A 73 -14.19 -38.52 1.37
CA SER A 73 -15.35 -37.65 1.49
C SER A 73 -16.55 -38.23 0.73
N ILE A 74 -17.75 -37.78 1.10
CA ILE A 74 -19.01 -38.12 0.43
C ILE A 74 -19.84 -36.87 0.19
N LYS A 75 -20.74 -36.93 -0.79
CA LYS A 75 -21.81 -35.94 -0.93
C LYS A 75 -23.10 -36.49 -0.33
N TYR A 76 -23.79 -35.68 0.45
CA TYR A 76 -25.08 -36.00 1.03
C TYR A 76 -26.06 -34.84 0.83
N SER A 77 -27.35 -35.14 0.70
CA SER A 77 -28.38 -34.12 0.46
C SER A 77 -29.17 -33.85 1.73
N ILE A 78 -29.20 -32.60 2.19
CA ILE A 78 -29.95 -32.15 3.36
C ILE A 78 -31.08 -31.22 2.91
N GLN A 79 -32.27 -31.35 3.51
CA GLN A 79 -33.41 -30.50 3.18
C GLN A 79 -33.16 -29.04 3.61
N TYR A 80 -33.67 -28.08 2.83
CA TYR A 80 -33.55 -26.67 3.18
C TYR A 80 -34.28 -26.31 4.49
N SER A 81 -35.35 -27.04 4.84
CA SER A 81 -36.01 -26.94 6.15
C SER A 81 -35.03 -27.19 7.30
N ASP A 82 -34.26 -28.28 7.23
CA ASP A 82 -33.26 -28.64 8.24
C ASP A 82 -32.14 -27.60 8.31
N LEU A 83 -31.60 -27.16 7.16
CA LEU A 83 -30.57 -26.11 7.13
C LEU A 83 -31.03 -24.81 7.80
N ARG A 84 -32.31 -24.44 7.61
CA ARG A 84 -32.90 -23.28 8.27
C ARG A 84 -33.01 -23.49 9.78
N ASN A 85 -33.43 -24.68 10.22
CA ASN A 85 -33.52 -25.02 11.64
C ASN A 85 -32.13 -24.99 12.31
N TYR A 86 -31.11 -25.55 11.66
CA TYR A 86 -29.71 -25.51 12.12
C TYR A 86 -29.23 -24.07 12.30
N LEU A 87 -29.60 -23.15 11.39
CA LEU A 87 -29.21 -21.74 11.48
C LEU A 87 -29.78 -21.08 12.73
N TYR A 88 -31.07 -21.30 13.02
CA TYR A 88 -31.73 -20.63 14.14
C TYR A 88 -31.28 -21.09 15.51
N VAL A 89 -30.82 -22.34 15.64
CA VAL A 89 -30.22 -22.86 16.88
C VAL A 89 -28.74 -22.44 17.00
N GLY A 90 -28.15 -21.91 15.92
CA GLY A 90 -26.78 -21.39 15.89
C GLY A 90 -25.75 -22.36 15.35
N GLY A 91 -26.16 -23.52 14.84
CA GLY A 91 -25.31 -24.49 14.17
C GLY A 91 -25.64 -25.94 14.53
N THR A 92 -25.10 -26.89 13.77
CA THR A 92 -25.24 -28.34 14.01
C THR A 92 -24.04 -29.10 13.44
N ILE A 93 -23.59 -30.15 14.13
CA ILE A 93 -22.68 -31.13 13.52
C ILE A 93 -23.52 -32.27 12.95
N PHE A 94 -23.41 -32.46 11.63
CA PHE A 94 -24.20 -33.45 10.89
C PHE A 94 -23.33 -34.67 10.56
N PHE A 95 -23.79 -35.85 10.95
CA PHE A 95 -23.13 -37.13 10.77
C PHE A 95 -23.86 -38.03 9.78
N VAL A 96 -23.09 -38.73 8.95
CA VAL A 96 -23.59 -39.81 8.10
C VAL A 96 -22.73 -41.04 8.36
N VAL A 97 -23.34 -42.11 8.85
CA VAL A 97 -22.66 -43.37 9.11
C VAL A 97 -23.03 -44.37 8.02
N TYR A 98 -22.02 -44.84 7.31
CA TYR A 98 -22.16 -45.95 6.37
C TYR A 98 -21.61 -47.21 7.01
N PHE A 99 -22.37 -48.30 6.96
CA PHE A 99 -21.96 -49.61 7.45
C PHE A 99 -22.41 -50.71 6.49
N ASP A 100 -21.76 -51.86 6.53
CA ASP A 100 -22.16 -53.02 5.73
C ASP A 100 -23.39 -53.73 6.32
N LYS A 101 -23.90 -54.78 5.66
CA LYS A 101 -25.13 -55.46 6.10
C LYS A 101 -24.99 -56.17 7.45
N GLU A 102 -23.78 -56.56 7.81
CA GLU A 102 -23.47 -57.33 9.03
C GLU A 102 -22.97 -56.41 10.16
N ASP A 103 -22.80 -55.10 9.88
CA ASP A 103 -22.19 -54.10 10.77
C ASP A 103 -20.76 -54.43 11.20
N GLU A 104 -20.04 -55.21 10.39
CA GLU A 104 -18.63 -55.55 10.64
C GLU A 104 -17.69 -54.39 10.30
N HIS A 105 -18.05 -53.60 9.28
CA HIS A 105 -17.31 -52.43 8.85
C HIS A 105 -18.21 -51.21 8.81
N TYR A 106 -17.72 -50.09 9.34
CA TYR A 106 -18.41 -48.81 9.28
C TYR A 106 -17.43 -47.66 9.00
N THR A 107 -17.96 -46.53 8.54
CA THR A 107 -17.24 -45.26 8.43
C THR A 107 -18.18 -44.12 8.76
N ILE A 108 -17.73 -43.26 9.66
CA ILE A 108 -18.45 -42.05 10.07
C ILE A 108 -17.95 -40.90 9.21
N TYR A 109 -18.87 -40.17 8.58
CA TYR A 109 -18.60 -38.92 7.88
C TYR A 109 -19.29 -37.79 8.63
N TYR A 110 -18.70 -36.60 8.62
CA TYR A 110 -19.25 -35.45 9.31
C TYR A 110 -19.03 -34.13 8.56
N VAL A 111 -19.81 -33.13 8.95
CA VAL A 111 -19.61 -31.72 8.60
C VAL A 111 -20.14 -30.84 9.73
N GLY A 112 -19.37 -29.83 10.12
CA GLY A 112 -19.84 -28.77 11.02
C GLY A 112 -20.56 -27.71 10.21
N LEU A 113 -21.81 -27.41 10.55
CA LEU A 113 -22.61 -26.38 9.89
C LEU A 113 -22.84 -25.22 10.86
N LEU A 114 -22.10 -24.13 10.66
CA LEU A 114 -22.20 -22.91 11.47
C LEU A 114 -23.00 -21.81 10.73
N PRO A 115 -23.45 -20.74 11.43
CA PRO A 115 -24.34 -19.74 10.86
C PRO A 115 -23.84 -19.11 9.56
N PHE A 116 -22.54 -18.84 9.43
CA PHE A 116 -21.94 -18.32 8.20
C PHE A 116 -22.14 -19.26 7.00
N ASP A 117 -21.78 -20.54 7.15
CA ASP A 117 -21.92 -21.55 6.10
C ASP A 117 -23.38 -21.79 5.75
N LEU A 118 -24.23 -21.93 6.77
CA LEU A 118 -25.67 -22.13 6.61
C LEU A 118 -26.31 -20.98 5.83
N LYS A 119 -25.96 -19.73 6.15
CA LYS A 119 -26.42 -18.56 5.39
C LYS A 119 -25.96 -18.59 3.94
N LYS A 120 -24.70 -18.94 3.69
CA LYS A 120 -24.17 -19.07 2.33
C LYS A 120 -24.93 -20.15 1.56
N MET A 121 -25.22 -21.30 2.17
CA MET A 121 -26.00 -22.37 1.55
C MET A 121 -27.47 -21.97 1.29
N LEU A 122 -28.07 -21.22 2.23
CA LEU A 122 -29.45 -20.74 2.13
C LEU A 122 -29.64 -19.60 1.12
N LYS A 123 -28.58 -18.91 0.67
CA LYS A 123 -28.68 -17.92 -0.43
C LYS A 123 -29.19 -18.54 -1.73
N ASP A 124 -28.90 -19.81 -1.98
CA ASP A 124 -29.33 -20.53 -3.20
C ASP A 124 -30.79 -21.02 -3.13
N TYR A 125 -31.48 -20.75 -2.02
CA TYR A 125 -32.86 -21.15 -1.80
C TYR A 125 -33.83 -20.41 -2.74
N LYS A 126 -34.68 -21.17 -3.44
CA LYS A 126 -35.65 -20.66 -4.42
C LYS A 126 -37.11 -20.79 -3.98
N GLY A 127 -37.40 -20.68 -2.68
CA GLY A 127 -38.78 -20.64 -2.18
C GLY A 127 -39.45 -22.00 -1.92
N ASP A 128 -38.72 -23.13 -1.97
CA ASP A 128 -39.26 -24.47 -1.68
C ASP A 128 -38.40 -25.22 -0.66
N PHE A 129 -38.90 -25.32 0.59
CA PHE A 129 -38.18 -25.93 1.71
C PHE A 129 -38.13 -27.47 1.65
N SER A 130 -38.89 -28.11 0.75
CA SER A 130 -38.83 -29.56 0.53
C SER A 130 -37.62 -30.00 -0.30
N LYS A 131 -36.98 -29.08 -1.01
CA LYS A 131 -35.78 -29.35 -1.81
C LYS A 131 -34.57 -29.56 -0.91
N CYS A 132 -33.59 -30.29 -1.44
CA CYS A 132 -32.34 -30.55 -0.76
C CYS A 132 -31.16 -29.78 -1.36
N LYS A 133 -30.19 -29.46 -0.51
CA LYS A 133 -28.85 -28.99 -0.88
C LYS A 133 -27.86 -30.15 -0.73
N SER A 134 -27.09 -30.43 -1.78
CA SER A 134 -25.98 -31.39 -1.70
C SER A 134 -24.78 -30.72 -1.03
N ILE A 135 -24.27 -31.33 0.04
CA ILE A 135 -23.10 -30.88 0.79
C ILE A 135 -22.05 -31.98 0.86
N GLU A 136 -20.79 -31.60 1.03
CA GLU A 136 -19.67 -32.53 1.19
C GLU A 136 -19.39 -32.79 2.68
N LEU A 137 -19.17 -34.06 3.02
CA LEU A 137 -18.80 -34.51 4.37
C LEU A 137 -17.44 -35.20 4.31
N LYS A 138 -16.58 -34.88 5.27
CA LYS A 138 -15.25 -35.48 5.43
C LYS A 138 -15.31 -36.66 6.41
N VAL A 139 -14.37 -37.60 6.30
CA VAL A 139 -14.26 -38.71 7.26
C VAL A 139 -14.04 -38.16 8.67
N PHE A 140 -14.82 -38.65 9.63
CA PHE A 140 -14.67 -38.34 11.04
C PHE A 140 -13.43 -39.05 11.60
N PRO A 141 -12.56 -38.36 12.34
CA PRO A 141 -11.30 -38.94 12.79
C PRO A 141 -11.53 -40.04 13.84
N THR A 142 -10.51 -40.87 14.03
CA THR A 142 -10.51 -41.95 15.04
C THR A 142 -9.65 -41.63 16.26
N LYS A 143 -8.76 -40.63 16.17
CA LYS A 143 -7.96 -40.16 17.31
C LYS A 143 -8.81 -39.28 18.21
N LYS A 144 -8.75 -39.51 19.52
CA LYS A 144 -9.57 -38.80 20.50
C LYS A 144 -9.31 -37.30 20.51
N GLU A 145 -8.07 -36.86 20.32
CA GLU A 145 -7.68 -35.45 20.33
C GLU A 145 -8.26 -34.72 19.11
N ASP A 146 -8.22 -35.34 17.94
CA ASP A 146 -8.80 -34.78 16.71
C ASP A 146 -10.33 -34.68 16.83
N ILE A 147 -10.98 -35.62 17.54
CA ILE A 147 -12.42 -35.57 17.85
C ILE A 147 -12.72 -34.44 18.85
N ASP A 148 -11.98 -34.35 19.95
CA ASP A 148 -12.13 -33.26 20.93
C ASP A 148 -11.99 -31.89 20.25
N ASP A 149 -11.01 -31.73 19.36
CA ASP A 149 -10.74 -30.50 18.60
C ASP A 149 -11.90 -30.07 17.70
N ILE A 150 -12.56 -31.03 17.04
CA ILE A 150 -13.74 -30.72 16.20
C ILE A 150 -14.82 -30.03 17.04
N PHE A 151 -15.16 -30.61 18.19
CA PHE A 151 -16.24 -30.09 19.04
C PHE A 151 -15.83 -28.82 19.79
N LEU A 152 -14.59 -28.74 20.28
CA LEU A 152 -14.06 -27.54 20.93
C LEU A 152 -14.02 -26.36 19.96
N ASN A 153 -13.52 -26.56 18.73
CA ASN A 153 -13.45 -25.51 17.73
C ASN A 153 -14.85 -25.13 17.23
N PHE A 154 -15.75 -26.11 17.04
CA PHE A 154 -17.15 -25.84 16.70
C PHE A 154 -17.83 -25.01 17.79
N ALA A 155 -17.68 -25.37 19.06
CA ALA A 155 -18.25 -24.63 20.19
C ALA A 155 -17.70 -23.19 20.28
N HIS A 156 -16.39 -23.01 20.07
CA HIS A 156 -15.74 -21.71 19.99
C HIS A 156 -16.37 -20.83 18.90
N HIS A 157 -16.46 -21.33 17.67
CA HIS A 157 -17.02 -20.57 16.57
C HIS A 157 -18.54 -20.40 16.65
N MET A 158 -19.28 -21.38 17.17
CA MET A 158 -20.73 -21.28 17.44
C MET A 158 -21.04 -20.12 18.38
N ASN A 159 -20.27 -19.96 19.46
CA ASN A 159 -20.41 -18.83 20.37
C ASN A 159 -20.13 -17.48 19.69
N ARG A 160 -19.05 -17.41 18.89
CA ARG A 160 -18.67 -16.18 18.17
C ARG A 160 -19.65 -15.79 17.06
N GLN A 161 -20.36 -16.76 16.47
CA GLN A 161 -21.30 -16.54 15.37
C GLN A 161 -22.75 -16.31 15.82
N ARG A 162 -23.06 -16.22 17.13
CA ARG A 162 -24.43 -16.00 17.61
C ARG A 162 -25.10 -14.75 17.02
N ALA A 163 -24.39 -13.63 16.99
CA ALA A 163 -24.88 -12.39 16.38
C ALA A 163 -25.13 -12.55 14.87
N ALA A 164 -24.38 -13.46 14.25
CA ALA A 164 -24.48 -13.76 12.83
C ALA A 164 -25.73 -14.55 12.45
N ILE A 165 -26.55 -15.03 13.40
CA ILE A 165 -27.82 -15.71 13.08
C ILE A 165 -28.81 -14.72 12.44
N ASN A 166 -28.92 -13.51 12.99
CA ASN A 166 -29.91 -12.51 12.57
C ASN A 166 -29.31 -11.35 11.74
N SER A 167 -27.99 -11.31 11.55
CA SER A 167 -27.33 -10.24 10.76
C SER A 167 -27.44 -10.44 9.25
N ALA A 168 -27.05 -9.43 8.46
CA ALA A 168 -26.72 -9.66 7.06
C ALA A 168 -25.44 -10.52 6.94
N LEU A 169 -25.29 -11.24 5.82
CA LEU A 169 -24.02 -11.93 5.50
C LEU A 169 -23.02 -10.89 4.99
N LEU A 170 -21.83 -10.87 5.59
CA LEU A 170 -20.73 -9.99 5.21
C LEU A 170 -19.65 -10.77 4.43
N SER A 171 -18.84 -10.04 3.65
CA SER A 171 -17.69 -10.59 2.92
C SER A 171 -16.59 -9.54 2.72
N PHE A 172 -15.40 -9.97 2.31
CA PHE A 172 -14.30 -9.05 1.98
C PHE A 172 -14.63 -8.09 0.82
N ASP A 173 -15.50 -8.50 -0.10
CA ASP A 173 -15.93 -7.66 -1.23
C ASP A 173 -16.97 -6.59 -0.87
N SER A 174 -17.38 -6.50 0.40
CA SER A 174 -18.34 -5.51 0.88
C SER A 174 -17.66 -4.41 1.68
N ASP A 175 -18.24 -3.21 1.69
CA ASP A 175 -17.79 -2.12 2.55
C ASP A 175 -17.93 -2.53 4.02
N LEU A 176 -16.81 -2.95 4.62
CA LEU A 176 -16.80 -3.37 6.01
C LEU A 176 -16.87 -2.14 6.92
N PRO A 177 -17.71 -2.14 7.96
CA PRO A 177 -17.84 -1.03 8.91
C PRO A 177 -16.64 -0.91 9.87
N THR A 178 -15.56 -1.63 9.62
CA THR A 178 -14.37 -1.72 10.48
C THR A 178 -13.17 -2.22 9.69
N ASN A 179 -11.97 -1.76 10.06
CA ASN A 179 -10.70 -2.25 9.56
C ASN A 179 -10.07 -3.30 10.49
N THR A 180 -10.76 -3.68 11.57
CA THR A 180 -10.28 -4.68 12.54
C THR A 180 -10.88 -6.05 12.26
N ILE A 181 -10.00 -7.04 12.08
CA ILE A 181 -10.37 -8.44 11.92
C ILE A 181 -9.85 -9.31 13.07
N SER A 182 -10.50 -10.44 13.29
CA SER A 182 -10.18 -11.38 14.37
C SER A 182 -10.25 -12.82 13.85
N LEU A 183 -9.29 -13.64 14.27
CA LEU A 183 -9.20 -15.07 14.00
C LEU A 183 -8.81 -15.79 15.29
N GLY A 184 -9.24 -17.04 15.47
CA GLY A 184 -8.90 -17.81 16.65
C GLY A 184 -9.46 -19.24 16.57
N TYR A 185 -9.02 -20.10 17.48
CA TYR A 185 -9.42 -21.50 17.57
C TYR A 185 -9.50 -21.95 19.03
N SER A 186 -10.08 -23.12 19.25
CA SER A 186 -9.99 -23.85 20.51
C SER A 186 -9.61 -25.31 20.22
N THR A 187 -8.64 -25.84 20.98
CA THR A 187 -8.07 -27.19 20.78
C THR A 187 -7.84 -27.86 22.14
N SER A 188 -7.94 -29.19 22.15
CA SER A 188 -7.55 -30.10 23.23
C SER A 188 -6.04 -30.31 23.30
N ALA A 189 -5.32 -29.98 22.23
CA ALA A 189 -3.90 -30.28 22.12
C ALA A 189 -3.06 -29.43 23.09
N ALA A 190 -2.21 -30.10 23.87
CA ALA A 190 -1.04 -29.50 24.52
C ALA A 190 0.12 -29.25 23.53
N LYS A 191 -0.17 -29.16 22.22
CA LYS A 191 0.84 -28.91 21.19
C LYS A 191 1.28 -27.46 21.26
N HIS A 192 2.55 -27.25 21.56
CA HIS A 192 3.19 -25.95 21.42
C HIS A 192 3.41 -25.67 19.94
N TYR A 193 2.62 -24.74 19.40
CA TYR A 193 2.94 -24.09 18.13
C TYR A 193 3.93 -22.95 18.39
N ASP A 194 4.95 -22.81 17.55
CA ASP A 194 5.91 -21.70 17.63
C ASP A 194 5.19 -20.35 17.56
N LEU A 195 4.17 -20.27 16.70
CA LEU A 195 3.23 -19.17 16.61
C LEU A 195 1.80 -19.71 16.62
N PRO A 196 0.85 -19.07 17.33
CA PRO A 196 -0.55 -19.51 17.34
C PRO A 196 -1.15 -19.67 15.94
N LEU A 197 -0.72 -18.84 14.97
CA LEU A 197 -1.17 -18.90 13.57
C LEU A 197 -0.77 -20.19 12.85
N ASP A 198 0.28 -20.89 13.28
CA ASP A 198 0.73 -22.13 12.65
C ASP A 198 -0.33 -23.25 12.73
N TYR A 199 -1.26 -23.17 13.70
CA TYR A 199 -2.42 -24.06 13.79
C TYR A 199 -3.24 -24.08 12.49
N PHE A 200 -3.42 -22.92 11.85
CA PHE A 200 -4.28 -22.75 10.69
C PHE A 200 -3.70 -23.31 9.38
N PHE A 201 -2.45 -23.81 9.36
CA PHE A 201 -1.91 -24.49 8.18
C PHE A 201 -2.60 -25.83 7.90
N ASP A 202 -3.17 -26.45 8.94
CA ASP A 202 -3.78 -27.78 8.90
C ASP A 202 -5.25 -27.80 9.31
N HIS A 203 -5.80 -26.66 9.75
CA HIS A 203 -7.14 -26.56 10.32
C HIS A 203 -7.93 -25.40 9.74
N GLU A 204 -9.23 -25.63 9.58
CA GLU A 204 -10.18 -24.63 9.13
C GLU A 204 -10.44 -23.57 10.20
N THR A 205 -10.81 -22.36 9.77
CA THR A 205 -11.13 -21.25 10.66
C THR A 205 -12.04 -20.22 9.99
N TYR A 206 -12.58 -19.32 10.80
CA TYR A 206 -13.38 -18.20 10.34
C TYR A 206 -12.65 -16.89 10.61
N ILE A 207 -12.77 -15.96 9.65
CA ILE A 207 -12.36 -14.57 9.82
C ILE A 207 -13.58 -13.77 10.23
N TYR A 208 -13.41 -12.92 11.24
CA TYR A 208 -14.46 -12.07 11.79
C TYR A 208 -14.10 -10.61 11.61
N ALA A 209 -15.08 -9.79 11.22
CA ALA A 209 -15.02 -8.35 11.38
C ALA A 209 -15.40 -7.98 12.82
N VAL A 210 -14.61 -7.12 13.46
CA VAL A 210 -14.85 -6.65 14.83
C VAL A 210 -15.57 -5.30 14.78
N LEU A 211 -16.86 -5.32 15.03
CA LEU A 211 -17.71 -4.14 15.06
C LEU A 211 -17.52 -3.33 16.36
N PRO A 212 -17.96 -2.06 16.40
CA PRO A 212 -18.11 -1.31 17.65
C PRO A 212 -18.84 -2.15 18.71
N GLN A 213 -18.47 -1.97 19.99
CA GLN A 213 -19.00 -2.76 21.12
C GLN A 213 -18.56 -4.24 21.14
N LYS A 214 -17.50 -4.60 20.40
CA LYS A 214 -16.88 -5.95 20.38
C LYS A 214 -17.80 -7.05 19.85
N VAL A 215 -18.81 -6.70 19.05
CA VAL A 215 -19.61 -7.69 18.33
C VAL A 215 -18.79 -8.21 17.14
N GLU A 216 -18.67 -9.52 17.03
CA GLU A 216 -17.95 -10.17 15.93
C GLU A 216 -18.95 -10.73 14.92
N LEU A 217 -18.72 -10.48 13.63
CA LEU A 217 -19.47 -11.10 12.54
C LEU A 217 -18.53 -11.83 11.59
N PRO A 218 -18.80 -13.10 11.23
CA PRO A 218 -17.98 -13.85 10.30
C PRO A 218 -18.10 -13.27 8.88
N ILE A 219 -16.96 -13.07 8.23
CA ILE A 219 -16.85 -12.53 6.86
C ILE A 219 -16.25 -13.53 5.88
N ALA A 220 -15.54 -14.55 6.37
CA ALA A 220 -14.97 -15.62 5.56
C ALA A 220 -14.81 -16.91 6.37
N HIS A 221 -14.84 -18.03 5.66
CA HIS A 221 -14.48 -19.36 6.15
C HIS A 221 -13.31 -19.84 5.29
N LEU A 222 -12.20 -20.19 5.93
CA LEU A 222 -10.98 -20.69 5.31
C LEU A 222 -10.76 -22.15 5.69
N ASP A 223 -10.57 -23.02 4.71
CA ASP A 223 -10.21 -24.43 4.95
C ASP A 223 -8.82 -24.56 5.60
N ARG A 224 -7.92 -23.62 5.27
CA ARG A 224 -6.58 -23.45 5.83
C ARG A 224 -5.99 -22.10 5.40
N ILE A 225 -4.94 -21.67 6.09
CA ILE A 225 -4.06 -20.59 5.64
C ILE A 225 -2.89 -21.21 4.87
N GLU A 226 -2.59 -20.72 3.67
CA GLU A 226 -1.43 -21.23 2.89
C GLU A 226 -0.13 -20.54 3.30
N LEU A 227 -0.22 -19.22 3.47
CA LEU A 227 0.88 -18.36 3.88
C LEU A 227 0.36 -17.17 4.68
N PHE A 228 1.17 -16.68 5.61
CA PHE A 228 0.96 -15.39 6.24
C PHE A 228 2.28 -14.65 6.37
N SER A 229 2.22 -13.31 6.32
CA SER A 229 3.40 -12.46 6.45
C SER A 229 3.20 -11.40 7.52
N PHE A 230 4.26 -11.09 8.25
CA PHE A 230 4.28 -10.01 9.23
C PHE A 230 5.66 -9.34 9.25
N THR A 231 5.70 -8.07 9.60
CA THR A 231 6.94 -7.33 9.82
C THR A 231 7.39 -7.52 11.26
N ARG A 232 8.69 -7.72 11.47
CA ARG A 232 9.32 -7.63 12.78
C ARG A 232 10.20 -6.40 12.83
N ASP A 233 9.94 -5.55 13.82
CA ASP A 233 10.75 -4.38 14.16
C ASP A 233 11.93 -4.84 15.01
N ALA A 234 12.94 -5.39 14.34
CA ALA A 234 14.17 -5.86 14.95
C ALA A 234 15.34 -5.66 13.97
N PRO A 235 16.52 -5.22 14.47
CA PRO A 235 17.60 -4.80 13.61
C PRO A 235 18.31 -5.97 12.93
N ILE A 236 18.86 -5.66 11.76
CA ILE A 236 19.85 -6.45 11.06
C ILE A 236 21.15 -5.66 11.05
N SER A 237 22.18 -6.23 11.68
CA SER A 237 23.43 -5.56 11.97
C SER A 237 24.65 -6.40 11.62
N ILE A 238 25.81 -5.73 11.54
CA ILE A 238 27.13 -6.35 11.46
C ILE A 238 28.00 -5.62 12.48
N ASP A 239 28.55 -6.33 13.46
CA ASP A 239 29.42 -5.76 14.51
C ASP A 239 28.85 -4.46 15.10
N SER A 240 27.57 -4.46 15.51
CA SER A 240 26.80 -3.32 16.04
C SER A 240 26.37 -2.22 15.05
N LYS A 241 26.84 -2.23 13.80
CA LYS A 241 26.32 -1.30 12.77
C LYS A 241 25.00 -1.82 12.21
N VAL A 242 23.93 -1.07 12.40
CA VAL A 242 22.59 -1.39 11.87
C VAL A 242 22.49 -0.98 10.40
N TYR A 243 21.98 -1.90 9.57
CA TYR A 243 21.71 -1.66 8.14
C TYR A 243 20.20 -1.62 7.85
N PHE A 244 19.42 -2.44 8.55
CA PHE A 244 17.96 -2.50 8.42
C PHE A 244 17.33 -2.55 9.82
N GLU A 245 16.30 -1.75 10.05
CA GLU A 245 15.59 -1.66 11.34
C GLU A 245 14.52 -2.75 11.51
N SER A 246 14.09 -3.35 10.41
CA SER A 246 13.01 -4.31 10.38
C SER A 246 13.19 -5.31 9.24
N TYR A 247 12.51 -6.45 9.35
CA TYR A 247 12.44 -7.45 8.29
C TYR A 247 11.06 -8.10 8.22
N THR A 248 10.70 -8.61 7.05
CA THR A 248 9.45 -9.33 6.83
C THR A 248 9.66 -10.81 6.99
N VAL A 249 8.78 -11.46 7.76
CA VAL A 249 8.73 -12.92 7.89
C VAL A 249 7.47 -13.42 7.18
N THR A 250 7.65 -14.28 6.18
CA THR A 250 6.56 -15.04 5.55
C THR A 250 6.64 -16.49 6.03
N ARG A 251 5.57 -17.02 6.60
CA ARG A 251 5.49 -18.43 7.02
C ARG A 251 4.52 -19.20 6.14
N SER A 252 4.86 -20.47 5.95
CA SER A 252 4.04 -21.51 5.32
C SER A 252 4.17 -22.77 6.15
N LYS A 253 3.37 -23.80 5.86
CA LYS A 253 3.43 -25.09 6.54
C LYS A 253 4.83 -25.74 6.56
N SER A 254 5.60 -25.57 5.49
CA SER A 254 6.89 -26.25 5.30
C SER A 254 8.09 -25.34 5.37
N SER A 255 7.90 -24.02 5.34
CA SER A 255 9.02 -23.08 5.28
C SER A 255 8.73 -21.74 5.91
N THR A 256 9.79 -21.11 6.42
CA THR A 256 9.81 -19.70 6.81
C THR A 256 10.75 -18.95 5.88
N VAL A 257 10.33 -17.79 5.42
CA VAL A 257 11.11 -16.91 4.55
C VAL A 257 11.28 -15.56 5.23
N ILE A 258 12.53 -15.15 5.43
CA ILE A 258 12.88 -13.82 5.95
C ILE A 258 13.33 -12.97 4.77
N ARG A 259 12.76 -11.77 4.64
CA ARG A 259 13.12 -10.78 3.62
C ARG A 259 13.48 -9.45 4.26
N PHE A 260 14.54 -8.84 3.77
CA PHE A 260 14.97 -7.50 4.13
C PHE A 260 15.75 -6.91 2.95
N GLY A 261 15.89 -5.59 2.94
CA GLY A 261 16.23 -4.92 1.69
C GLY A 261 15.18 -5.19 0.60
N LYS A 262 15.50 -4.87 -0.65
CA LYS A 262 14.68 -5.26 -1.80
C LYS A 262 15.13 -6.56 -2.43
N GLY A 263 16.40 -6.90 -2.24
CA GLY A 263 17.08 -7.98 -2.93
C GLY A 263 17.46 -9.19 -2.09
N ILE A 264 17.22 -9.17 -0.77
CA ILE A 264 17.77 -10.17 0.14
C ILE A 264 16.66 -11.06 0.72
N GLN A 265 16.83 -12.38 0.55
CA GLN A 265 15.90 -13.38 1.05
C GLN A 265 16.63 -14.58 1.63
N MET A 266 16.20 -15.02 2.81
CA MET A 266 16.55 -16.30 3.39
C MET A 266 15.34 -17.21 3.47
N SER A 267 15.52 -18.48 3.13
CA SER A 267 14.52 -19.53 3.33
C SER A 267 15.02 -20.54 4.35
N PHE A 268 14.12 -20.98 5.23
CA PHE A 268 14.32 -22.00 6.26
C PHE A 268 13.28 -23.09 6.05
N SER A 269 13.68 -24.36 6.14
CA SER A 269 12.73 -25.48 6.22
C SER A 269 12.27 -25.65 7.67
N THR A 270 11.01 -25.97 7.93
CA THR A 270 10.53 -26.22 9.30
C THR A 270 11.22 -27.40 9.99
N ALA A 271 11.89 -28.28 9.24
CA ALA A 271 12.67 -29.39 9.77
C ALA A 271 14.13 -29.04 10.12
N GLN A 272 14.61 -27.83 9.80
CA GLN A 272 16.01 -27.44 9.94
C GLN A 272 16.14 -26.05 10.56
N SER A 273 17.05 -25.88 11.53
CA SER A 273 17.30 -24.60 12.19
C SER A 273 18.19 -23.66 11.37
N LEU A 274 18.96 -24.19 10.41
CA LEU A 274 19.83 -23.43 9.52
C LEU A 274 19.09 -23.03 8.23
N PRO A 275 19.45 -21.88 7.62
CA PRO A 275 18.86 -21.47 6.35
C PRO A 275 19.17 -22.52 5.28
N THR A 276 18.13 -22.95 4.57
CA THR A 276 18.23 -23.91 3.47
C THR A 276 18.60 -23.24 2.16
N LYS A 277 18.35 -21.93 2.04
CA LYS A 277 18.71 -21.15 0.85
C LYS A 277 18.86 -19.67 1.21
N PHE A 278 19.98 -19.08 0.78
CA PHE A 278 20.22 -17.64 0.80
C PHE A 278 20.16 -17.12 -0.64
N ASN A 279 19.40 -16.07 -0.89
CA ASN A 279 19.32 -15.40 -2.19
C ASN A 279 19.62 -13.92 -2.03
N PHE A 280 20.45 -13.42 -2.92
CA PHE A 280 20.72 -12.00 -3.08
C PHE A 280 20.69 -11.62 -4.55
N THR A 281 19.90 -10.59 -4.86
CA THR A 281 19.85 -9.97 -6.18
C THR A 281 19.83 -8.46 -6.05
N LEU A 282 20.50 -7.74 -6.95
CA LEU A 282 20.36 -6.29 -7.01
C LEU A 282 18.99 -5.95 -7.60
N SER A 283 18.09 -5.42 -6.77
CA SER A 283 16.70 -5.17 -7.12
C SER A 283 16.22 -3.84 -6.55
N GLY A 284 15.20 -3.25 -7.16
CA GLY A 284 14.69 -1.92 -6.79
C GLY A 284 15.47 -0.76 -7.44
N THR A 285 15.35 0.40 -6.80
CA THR A 285 15.99 1.67 -7.17
C THR A 285 17.52 1.64 -6.98
N LEU A 286 18.22 2.66 -7.47
CA LEU A 286 19.67 2.78 -7.31
C LEU A 286 20.06 2.83 -5.82
N SER A 287 19.38 3.62 -5.00
CA SER A 287 19.70 3.70 -3.56
C SER A 287 19.45 2.39 -2.83
N GLU A 288 18.36 1.67 -3.15
CA GLU A 288 18.06 0.35 -2.57
C GLU A 288 19.13 -0.68 -2.96
N ARG A 289 19.56 -0.68 -4.23
CA ARG A 289 20.63 -1.57 -4.72
C ARG A 289 21.96 -1.27 -4.04
N ILE A 290 22.30 0.00 -3.86
CA ILE A 290 23.52 0.42 -3.14
C ILE A 290 23.44 -0.07 -1.70
N LYS A 291 22.34 0.20 -1.00
CA LYS A 291 22.15 -0.21 0.40
C LYS A 291 22.28 -1.72 0.59
N ASP A 292 21.61 -2.51 -0.25
CA ASP A 292 21.66 -3.96 -0.19
C ASP A 292 23.07 -4.49 -0.53
N ALA A 293 23.73 -3.89 -1.54
CA ALA A 293 25.09 -4.26 -1.91
C ALA A 293 26.13 -3.90 -0.82
N GLU A 294 26.01 -2.73 -0.19
CA GLU A 294 26.86 -2.31 0.93
C GLU A 294 26.72 -3.25 2.12
N PHE A 295 25.48 -3.64 2.46
CA PHE A 295 25.23 -4.65 3.48
C PHE A 295 25.92 -5.97 3.11
N MET A 296 25.69 -6.48 1.89
CA MET A 296 26.23 -7.76 1.46
C MET A 296 27.76 -7.77 1.41
N VAL A 297 28.40 -6.69 0.92
CA VAL A 297 29.86 -6.54 0.93
C VAL A 297 30.38 -6.56 2.36
N ALA A 298 29.76 -5.82 3.28
CA ALA A 298 30.15 -5.79 4.68
C ALA A 298 29.97 -7.17 5.34
N ALA A 299 28.85 -7.83 5.11
CA ALA A 299 28.53 -9.10 5.75
C ALA A 299 29.43 -10.24 5.29
N LEU A 300 29.74 -10.29 3.98
CA LEU A 300 30.68 -11.25 3.41
C LEU A 300 32.13 -10.98 3.86
N SER A 301 32.51 -9.71 4.03
CA SER A 301 33.84 -9.34 4.55
C SER A 301 33.99 -9.69 6.04
N ALA A 302 32.93 -9.52 6.83
CA ALA A 302 32.89 -9.91 8.23
C ALA A 302 32.65 -11.43 8.44
N HIS A 303 32.37 -12.17 7.36
CA HIS A 303 31.93 -13.58 7.36
C HIS A 303 30.65 -13.85 8.17
N HIS A 304 29.88 -12.81 8.52
CA HIS A 304 28.65 -12.95 9.28
C HIS A 304 27.79 -11.69 9.23
N TYR A 305 26.56 -11.83 9.72
CA TYR A 305 25.69 -10.74 10.14
C TYR A 305 24.79 -11.22 11.28
N GLU A 306 24.05 -10.30 11.88
CA GLU A 306 23.16 -10.55 13.00
C GLU A 306 21.73 -10.21 12.63
N ILE A 307 20.79 -11.05 13.04
CA ILE A 307 19.36 -10.80 12.95
C ILE A 307 18.74 -10.98 14.33
N ASN A 308 18.18 -9.90 14.89
CA ASN A 308 17.59 -9.92 16.23
C ASN A 308 18.55 -10.55 17.29
N GLY A 309 19.84 -10.20 17.22
CA GLY A 309 20.91 -10.71 18.10
C GLY A 309 21.42 -12.13 17.77
N GLY A 310 20.78 -12.86 16.85
CA GLY A 310 21.24 -14.15 16.36
C GLY A 310 22.28 -13.99 15.25
N LYS A 311 23.47 -14.58 15.41
CA LYS A 311 24.56 -14.51 14.44
C LYS A 311 24.41 -15.58 13.34
N ILE A 312 24.40 -15.14 12.08
CA ILE A 312 24.38 -15.99 10.89
C ILE A 312 25.75 -15.87 10.21
N ALA A 313 26.45 -17.00 10.08
CA ALA A 313 27.75 -17.07 9.45
C ALA A 313 27.64 -17.38 7.95
N PHE A 314 28.56 -16.82 7.16
CA PHE A 314 28.78 -17.17 5.76
C PHE A 314 29.94 -18.17 5.64
N SER A 315 29.82 -19.12 4.70
CA SER A 315 30.90 -20.03 4.36
C SER A 315 31.93 -19.38 3.42
N GLU A 316 33.12 -19.95 3.31
CA GLU A 316 34.13 -19.47 2.35
C GLU A 316 33.61 -19.48 0.90
N ALA A 317 32.77 -20.46 0.54
CA ALA A 317 32.15 -20.56 -0.78
C ALA A 317 31.20 -19.38 -1.06
N ASP A 318 30.50 -18.88 -0.03
CA ASP A 318 29.62 -17.71 -0.15
C ASP A 318 30.43 -16.43 -0.44
N CYS A 319 31.63 -16.33 0.16
CA CYS A 319 32.52 -15.18 0.01
C CYS A 319 33.26 -15.15 -1.34
N ALA A 320 33.23 -16.22 -2.14
CA ALA A 320 33.93 -16.29 -3.43
C ALA A 320 33.52 -15.19 -4.41
N ASN A 321 32.27 -14.70 -4.32
CA ASN A 321 31.74 -13.65 -5.19
C ASN A 321 31.99 -12.22 -4.69
N LEU A 322 32.65 -12.04 -3.53
CA LEU A 322 32.88 -10.73 -2.92
C LEU A 322 33.59 -9.73 -3.87
N PRO A 323 34.68 -10.08 -4.58
CA PRO A 323 35.34 -9.12 -5.49
C PRO A 323 34.43 -8.65 -6.63
N THR A 324 33.58 -9.54 -7.15
CA THR A 324 32.60 -9.21 -8.20
C THR A 324 31.54 -8.26 -7.66
N LEU A 325 31.06 -8.49 -6.43
CA LEU A 325 30.08 -7.62 -5.79
C LEU A 325 30.66 -6.24 -5.47
N GLN A 326 31.91 -6.16 -5.01
CA GLN A 326 32.60 -4.89 -4.78
C GLN A 326 32.71 -4.05 -6.07
N LYS A 327 33.03 -4.68 -7.21
CA LYS A 327 33.03 -4.01 -8.52
C LYS A 327 31.64 -3.49 -8.90
N LYS A 328 30.59 -4.29 -8.68
CA LYS A 328 29.20 -3.86 -8.92
C LYS A 328 28.81 -2.69 -8.02
N LEU A 329 29.13 -2.74 -6.73
CA LEU A 329 28.88 -1.64 -5.80
C LEU A 329 29.61 -0.37 -6.22
N SER A 330 30.88 -0.46 -6.62
CA SER A 330 31.64 0.69 -7.14
C SER A 330 30.96 1.32 -8.33
N PHE A 331 30.50 0.51 -9.30
CA PHE A 331 29.75 1.00 -10.44
C PHE A 331 28.46 1.73 -10.05
N LEU A 332 27.67 1.17 -9.12
CA LEU A 332 26.44 1.81 -8.64
C LEU A 332 26.73 3.15 -7.95
N LEU A 333 27.80 3.23 -7.15
CA LEU A 333 28.24 4.47 -6.52
C LEU A 333 28.71 5.52 -7.56
N ASP A 334 29.34 5.09 -8.64
CA ASP A 334 29.74 6.00 -9.73
C ASP A 334 28.53 6.52 -10.50
N VAL A 335 27.52 5.68 -10.74
CA VAL A 335 26.23 6.12 -11.30
C VAL A 335 25.57 7.13 -10.37
N LYS A 336 25.54 6.88 -9.05
CA LYS A 336 24.98 7.81 -8.07
C LYS A 336 25.69 9.17 -8.12
N LYS A 337 27.03 9.19 -8.09
CA LYS A 337 27.83 10.42 -8.23
C LYS A 337 27.54 11.17 -9.53
N THR A 338 27.34 10.44 -10.64
CA THR A 338 27.04 11.04 -11.95
C THR A 338 25.67 11.75 -11.91
N LEU A 339 24.66 11.12 -11.31
CA LEU A 339 23.32 11.69 -11.17
C LEU A 339 23.30 12.87 -10.17
N GLU A 340 24.09 12.78 -9.10
CA GLU A 340 24.29 13.90 -8.16
C GLU A 340 24.97 15.10 -8.86
N ALA A 341 25.89 14.87 -9.78
CA ALA A 341 26.58 15.93 -10.53
C ALA A 341 25.68 16.72 -11.49
N VAL A 342 24.49 16.18 -11.82
CA VAL A 342 23.43 16.89 -12.55
C VAL A 342 22.28 17.30 -11.63
N HIS A 343 22.40 17.17 -10.32
CA HIS A 343 21.34 17.50 -9.36
C HIS A 343 20.01 16.76 -9.61
N ALA A 344 20.07 15.50 -10.07
CA ALA A 344 18.86 14.69 -10.18
C ALA A 344 18.22 14.48 -8.80
N THR A 345 16.96 14.87 -8.66
CA THR A 345 16.22 14.85 -7.38
C THR A 345 15.47 13.54 -7.12
N ALA A 346 15.13 12.81 -8.19
CA ALA A 346 14.45 11.53 -8.09
C ALA A 346 15.46 10.37 -8.09
N ASP A 347 15.18 9.32 -7.30
CA ASP A 347 15.99 8.12 -7.32
C ASP A 347 15.79 7.35 -8.64
N LEU A 348 16.86 6.74 -9.15
CA LEU A 348 16.85 6.05 -10.42
C LEU A 348 16.18 4.68 -10.28
N ASP A 349 15.14 4.44 -11.06
CA ASP A 349 14.55 3.11 -11.24
C ASP A 349 15.44 2.25 -12.14
N CYS A 350 16.23 1.40 -11.49
CA CYS A 350 17.11 0.46 -12.17
C CYS A 350 16.39 -0.77 -12.74
N SER A 351 15.07 -0.92 -12.54
CA SER A 351 14.31 -2.05 -13.07
C SER A 351 13.93 -1.90 -14.55
N SER A 352 13.91 -0.66 -15.06
CA SER A 352 13.50 -0.33 -16.43
C SER A 352 14.65 0.16 -17.33
N LEU A 353 15.91 -0.03 -16.92
CA LEU A 353 17.06 0.44 -17.69
C LEU A 353 17.21 -0.30 -19.03
N SER A 354 17.18 0.48 -20.12
CA SER A 354 17.46 0.05 -21.47
C SER A 354 18.95 0.09 -21.81
N VAL A 355 19.33 -0.43 -22.98
CA VAL A 355 20.70 -0.31 -23.51
C VAL A 355 21.05 1.17 -23.77
N THR A 356 20.07 1.96 -24.22
CA THR A 356 20.24 3.40 -24.45
C THR A 356 20.49 4.14 -23.15
N ASP A 357 19.77 3.81 -22.07
CA ASP A 357 19.96 4.44 -20.76
C ASP A 357 21.38 4.20 -20.22
N ASN A 358 21.90 2.99 -20.38
CA ASN A 358 23.29 2.68 -20.00
C ASN A 358 24.32 3.46 -20.82
N THR A 359 24.05 3.66 -22.11
CA THR A 359 24.87 4.52 -22.98
C THR A 359 24.83 5.97 -22.49
N ASN A 360 23.64 6.49 -22.18
CA ASN A 360 23.46 7.85 -21.66
C ASN A 360 24.19 8.04 -20.33
N LEU A 361 24.06 7.11 -19.38
CA LEU A 361 24.79 7.13 -18.11
C LEU A 361 26.32 7.16 -18.32
N SER A 362 26.82 6.39 -19.28
CA SER A 362 28.25 6.36 -19.60
C SER A 362 28.74 7.68 -20.19
N ILE A 363 27.95 8.29 -21.08
CA ILE A 363 28.23 9.62 -21.65
C ILE A 363 28.22 10.69 -20.56
N LEU A 364 27.21 10.69 -19.69
CA LEU A 364 27.12 11.64 -18.59
C LEU A 364 28.30 11.51 -17.64
N ARG A 365 28.71 10.29 -17.29
CA ARG A 365 29.89 10.05 -16.45
C ARG A 365 31.15 10.63 -17.09
N ALA A 366 31.40 10.31 -18.37
CA ALA A 366 32.56 10.82 -19.09
C ALA A 366 32.57 12.36 -19.13
N ALA A 367 31.43 12.98 -19.41
CA ALA A 367 31.34 14.43 -19.52
C ALA A 367 31.43 15.17 -18.18
N LEU A 368 30.76 14.66 -17.14
CA LEU A 368 30.56 15.38 -15.88
C LEU A 368 31.59 15.02 -14.81
N ILE A 369 32.04 13.77 -14.79
CA ILE A 369 33.00 13.28 -13.79
C ILE A 369 34.42 13.30 -14.38
N ASP A 370 34.61 12.68 -15.55
CA ASP A 370 35.92 12.60 -16.20
C ASP A 370 36.29 13.90 -16.94
N LYS A 371 35.32 14.81 -17.12
CA LYS A 371 35.45 16.12 -17.81
C LYS A 371 35.92 16.00 -19.27
N GLU A 372 35.53 14.92 -19.93
CA GLU A 372 35.88 14.64 -21.32
C GLU A 372 34.88 15.27 -22.30
N PRO A 373 35.34 15.95 -23.37
CA PRO A 373 34.47 16.38 -24.46
C PRO A 373 33.84 15.19 -25.20
N ILE A 374 32.54 15.26 -25.46
CA ILE A 374 31.78 14.19 -26.09
C ILE A 374 31.58 14.45 -27.56
N LYS A 375 31.92 13.48 -28.41
CA LYS A 375 31.65 13.54 -29.84
C LYS A 375 30.15 13.40 -30.10
N MET A 376 29.54 14.40 -30.75
CA MET A 376 28.11 14.43 -31.06
C MET A 376 27.87 15.08 -32.43
N CYS A 377 26.75 14.72 -33.07
CA CYS A 377 26.32 15.42 -34.29
C CYS A 377 25.99 16.88 -33.96
N SER A 378 26.42 17.79 -34.82
CA SER A 378 26.17 19.22 -34.65
C SER A 378 24.68 19.50 -34.55
N SER A 379 24.33 20.43 -33.65
CA SER A 379 22.96 20.86 -33.44
C SER A 379 22.88 22.34 -33.18
N GLN A 380 21.73 22.91 -33.53
CA GLN A 380 21.46 24.33 -33.33
C GLN A 380 21.06 24.65 -31.88
N SER A 381 20.61 23.67 -31.08
CA SER A 381 20.20 23.90 -29.69
C SER A 381 21.31 23.52 -28.70
N LEU A 382 21.66 24.45 -27.82
CA LEU A 382 22.56 24.21 -26.68
C LEU A 382 21.87 23.47 -25.54
N LEU A 383 20.53 23.47 -25.47
CA LEU A 383 19.78 22.74 -24.44
C LEU A 383 19.28 21.41 -24.99
N ARG A 384 19.46 20.34 -24.21
CA ARG A 384 19.02 18.99 -24.56
C ARG A 384 18.38 18.25 -23.39
N SER A 385 17.34 17.49 -23.73
CA SER A 385 16.73 16.49 -22.86
C SER A 385 17.56 15.21 -22.88
N CYS A 386 17.80 14.61 -21.72
CA CYS A 386 18.39 13.29 -21.57
C CYS A 386 17.45 12.41 -20.75
N HIS A 387 16.98 11.33 -21.35
CA HIS A 387 16.12 10.34 -20.72
C HIS A 387 16.96 9.18 -20.17
N ILE A 388 16.70 8.81 -18.92
CA ILE A 388 17.30 7.65 -18.25
C ILE A 388 16.23 6.99 -17.38
N ALA A 389 15.59 5.93 -17.89
CA ALA A 389 14.51 5.22 -17.20
C ALA A 389 13.38 6.16 -16.73
N ASN A 390 13.25 6.43 -15.43
CA ASN A 390 12.24 7.35 -14.88
C ASN A 390 12.71 8.82 -14.81
N LEU A 391 13.94 9.10 -15.20
CA LEU A 391 14.53 10.44 -15.11
C LEU A 391 14.48 11.14 -16.46
N GLU A 392 14.01 12.38 -16.44
CA GLU A 392 14.13 13.35 -17.52
C GLU A 392 15.05 14.47 -17.03
N LEU A 393 16.21 14.61 -17.67
CA LEU A 393 17.23 15.59 -17.32
C LEU A 393 17.31 16.66 -18.41
N LEU A 394 17.46 17.92 -18.02
CA LEU A 394 17.79 19.02 -18.92
C LEU A 394 19.29 19.33 -18.77
N LEU A 395 19.99 19.48 -19.88
CA LEU A 395 21.45 19.63 -19.92
C LEU A 395 21.86 20.71 -20.91
N TRP A 396 22.98 21.39 -20.60
CA TRP A 396 23.69 22.24 -21.55
C TRP A 396 24.69 21.41 -22.34
N VAL A 397 24.69 21.54 -23.66
CA VAL A 397 25.58 20.86 -24.60
C VAL A 397 26.25 21.93 -25.47
N VAL A 398 27.49 22.29 -25.10
CA VAL A 398 28.21 23.43 -25.67
C VAL A 398 29.34 22.92 -26.56
N PRO A 399 29.42 23.30 -27.85
CA PRO A 399 30.52 22.87 -28.72
C PRO A 399 31.87 23.36 -28.20
N THR A 400 32.92 22.56 -28.35
CA THR A 400 34.27 23.00 -28.01
C THR A 400 34.80 23.99 -29.04
N GLU A 401 35.68 24.89 -28.59
CA GLU A 401 36.29 25.90 -29.47
C GLU A 401 37.17 25.26 -30.57
N GLU A 402 37.81 24.13 -30.26
CA GLU A 402 38.73 23.45 -31.16
C GLU A 402 38.03 22.67 -32.28
N ASN A 403 36.86 22.09 -31.99
CA ASN A 403 36.14 21.23 -32.93
C ASN A 403 34.64 21.15 -32.62
N SER A 404 33.82 21.69 -33.52
CA SER A 404 32.35 21.68 -33.41
C SER A 404 31.70 20.30 -33.40
N GLU A 405 32.44 19.20 -33.66
CA GLU A 405 31.95 17.83 -33.47
C GLU A 405 32.02 17.37 -32.00
N TYR A 406 32.81 18.05 -31.15
CA TYR A 406 32.95 17.72 -29.73
C TYR A 406 32.23 18.76 -28.89
N HIS A 407 31.60 18.31 -27.80
CA HIS A 407 30.77 19.15 -26.94
C HIS A 407 31.08 18.88 -25.47
N ASN A 408 31.12 19.95 -24.69
CA ASN A 408 31.11 19.89 -23.23
C ASN A 408 29.66 19.81 -22.75
N ILE A 409 29.36 18.85 -21.87
CA ILE A 409 28.04 18.71 -21.27
C ILE A 409 28.10 19.25 -19.84
N TYR A 410 27.16 20.13 -19.50
CA TYR A 410 27.01 20.69 -18.17
C TYR A 410 25.62 20.40 -17.62
N ASP A 411 25.54 20.39 -16.30
CA ASP A 411 24.27 20.46 -15.60
C ASP A 411 23.51 21.74 -16.00
N PHE A 412 22.18 21.66 -16.00
CA PHE A 412 21.31 22.80 -16.29
C PHE A 412 21.63 23.99 -15.39
N ASN A 413 21.76 23.73 -14.09
CA ASN A 413 21.83 24.76 -13.06
C ASN A 413 23.16 25.52 -13.07
N TYR A 414 24.23 24.89 -13.56
CA TYR A 414 25.59 25.43 -13.51
C TYR A 414 26.32 25.24 -14.84
N VAL A 415 26.38 26.32 -15.62
CA VAL A 415 27.08 26.36 -16.90
C VAL A 415 27.98 27.62 -16.96
N PRO A 416 29.20 27.54 -17.51
CA PRO A 416 30.09 28.70 -17.66
C PRO A 416 29.68 29.59 -18.85
N LEU A 417 28.39 29.92 -18.97
CA LEU A 417 27.84 30.80 -20.00
C LEU A 417 27.18 32.02 -19.38
N ILE A 418 27.33 33.18 -20.03
CA ILE A 418 26.63 34.41 -19.67
C ILE A 418 25.34 34.46 -20.48
N TYR A 419 24.21 34.44 -19.80
CA TYR A 419 22.90 34.55 -20.44
C TYR A 419 22.48 36.01 -20.60
N ARG A 420 21.98 36.36 -21.78
CA ARG A 420 21.50 37.69 -22.13
C ARG A 420 20.30 37.58 -23.05
N GLU A 421 19.40 38.52 -22.94
CA GLU A 421 18.19 38.61 -23.78
C GLU A 421 18.19 39.93 -24.55
N PHE A 422 17.36 40.00 -25.58
CA PHE A 422 17.14 41.21 -26.36
C PHE A 422 15.73 41.72 -26.09
N ASP A 423 15.61 43.03 -25.86
CA ASP A 423 14.32 43.68 -25.74
C ASP A 423 13.62 43.77 -27.11
N LYS A 424 12.40 44.32 -27.15
CA LYS A 424 11.62 44.54 -28.37
C LYS A 424 12.27 45.47 -29.41
N ASN A 425 13.36 46.16 -29.05
CA ASN A 425 14.11 47.09 -29.90
C ASN A 425 15.51 46.53 -30.24
N ASP A 426 15.73 45.23 -30.08
CA ASP A 426 17.03 44.55 -30.28
C ASP A 426 18.16 45.08 -29.38
N LYS A 427 17.82 45.64 -28.21
CA LYS A 427 18.82 46.05 -27.21
C LYS A 427 19.07 44.91 -26.23
N GLU A 428 20.34 44.55 -26.10
CA GLU A 428 20.77 43.50 -25.18
C GLU A 428 20.66 43.95 -23.71
N TYR A 429 20.16 43.05 -22.84
CA TYR A 429 20.16 43.22 -21.39
C TYR A 429 20.61 41.95 -20.63
N PRO A 430 21.20 42.09 -19.43
CA PRO A 430 21.55 40.96 -18.58
C PRO A 430 20.31 40.19 -18.13
N SER A 431 20.35 38.87 -18.18
CA SER A 431 19.25 38.00 -17.74
C SER A 431 19.83 36.69 -17.16
N THR A 432 18.97 35.75 -16.79
CA THR A 432 19.36 34.41 -16.37
C THR A 432 18.58 33.37 -17.15
N HIS A 433 19.24 32.27 -17.52
CA HIS A 433 18.62 31.22 -18.31
C HIS A 433 17.40 30.59 -17.61
N PHE A 434 17.29 30.67 -16.28
CA PHE A 434 16.13 30.16 -15.56
C PHE A 434 14.80 30.79 -15.98
N VAL A 435 14.79 32.02 -16.51
CA VAL A 435 13.54 32.68 -16.96
C VAL A 435 12.89 31.99 -18.17
N MET A 436 13.62 31.13 -18.88
CA MET A 436 13.07 30.33 -19.97
C MET A 436 12.29 29.10 -19.50
N LEU A 437 12.32 28.79 -18.20
CA LEU A 437 11.56 27.68 -17.63
C LEU A 437 10.06 28.00 -17.65
N ASN A 438 9.30 27.10 -18.29
CA ASN A 438 7.85 27.10 -18.22
C ASN A 438 7.34 25.97 -17.32
N LYS A 439 6.03 25.97 -17.10
CA LYS A 439 5.32 24.97 -16.32
C LYS A 439 5.66 23.54 -16.74
N ASP A 440 5.64 23.25 -18.04
CA ASP A 440 5.88 21.91 -18.57
C ASP A 440 7.31 21.43 -18.31
N ALA A 441 8.30 22.33 -18.43
CA ALA A 441 9.71 22.02 -18.14
C ALA A 441 9.91 21.70 -16.64
N MET A 442 9.31 22.48 -15.74
CA MET A 442 9.40 22.26 -14.29
C MET A 442 8.70 20.99 -13.82
N LEU A 443 7.63 20.57 -14.51
CA LEU A 443 6.95 19.30 -14.26
C LEU A 443 7.71 18.10 -14.84
N LYS A 444 8.36 18.28 -16.00
CA LYS A 444 9.06 17.22 -16.71
C LYS A 444 10.43 16.91 -16.12
N TYR A 445 11.27 17.93 -15.92
CA TYR A 445 12.68 17.72 -15.59
C TYR A 445 12.91 17.57 -14.09
N CYS A 446 13.63 16.53 -13.70
CA CYS A 446 13.88 16.22 -12.29
C CYS A 446 15.20 16.79 -11.76
N ASN A 447 15.86 17.66 -12.52
CA ASN A 447 17.20 18.16 -12.21
C ASN A 447 17.30 19.68 -12.15
N ILE A 448 16.17 20.37 -12.01
CA ILE A 448 16.12 21.81 -11.78
C ILE A 448 16.33 22.07 -10.28
N ASP A 449 17.41 22.77 -9.94
CA ASP A 449 17.71 23.21 -8.58
C ASP A 449 17.09 24.60 -8.35
N TYR A 450 16.00 24.61 -7.58
CA TYR A 450 15.27 25.83 -7.27
C TYR A 450 16.01 26.78 -6.30
N ASN A 451 17.00 26.29 -5.56
CA ASN A 451 17.87 27.18 -4.75
C ASN A 451 18.86 27.90 -5.66
N ALA A 452 19.47 27.18 -6.62
CA ALA A 452 20.33 27.79 -7.64
C ALA A 452 19.55 28.80 -8.50
N LEU A 453 18.29 28.51 -8.81
CA LEU A 453 17.39 29.45 -9.48
C LEU A 453 17.24 30.76 -8.69
N LEU A 454 16.89 30.68 -7.40
CA LEU A 454 16.71 31.88 -6.56
C LEU A 454 18.00 32.69 -6.43
N ASP A 455 19.13 32.03 -6.26
CA ASP A 455 20.43 32.68 -6.23
C ASP A 455 20.70 33.41 -7.56
N ALA A 456 20.53 32.73 -8.69
CA ALA A 456 20.80 33.29 -10.01
C ALA A 456 19.91 34.50 -10.35
N VAL A 457 18.61 34.45 -10.02
CA VAL A 457 17.70 35.59 -10.32
C VAL A 457 18.02 36.83 -9.50
N GLN A 458 18.52 36.67 -8.28
CA GLN A 458 18.84 37.79 -7.38
C GLN A 458 20.16 38.49 -7.75
N HIS A 459 21.04 37.83 -8.50
CA HIS A 459 22.31 38.40 -8.95
C HIS A 459 22.21 39.26 -10.22
N VAL A 460 21.05 39.22 -10.91
CA VAL A 460 20.82 40.04 -12.10
C VAL A 460 20.17 41.38 -11.70
N PRO A 461 20.73 42.53 -12.10
CA PRO A 461 20.12 43.83 -11.83
C PRO A 461 18.74 43.96 -12.50
N PHE A 462 17.78 44.57 -11.78
CA PHE A 462 16.45 44.82 -12.33
C PHE A 462 16.50 45.73 -13.58
N SER A 463 15.67 45.38 -14.56
CA SER A 463 15.27 46.20 -15.70
C SER A 463 13.78 45.96 -15.96
N GLU A 464 13.12 46.81 -16.74
CA GLU A 464 11.70 46.63 -17.08
C GLU A 464 11.45 45.27 -17.76
N ASP A 465 12.25 44.91 -18.77
CA ASP A 465 12.14 43.64 -19.48
C ASP A 465 12.46 42.43 -18.58
N TYR A 466 13.51 42.53 -17.75
CA TYR A 466 13.87 41.42 -16.84
C TYR A 466 12.79 41.20 -15.78
N SER A 467 12.20 42.27 -15.26
CA SER A 467 11.10 42.21 -14.29
C SER A 467 9.85 41.54 -14.88
N HIS A 468 9.58 41.76 -16.17
CA HIS A 468 8.54 41.03 -16.89
C HIS A 468 8.84 39.52 -16.94
N SER A 469 10.07 39.14 -17.31
CA SER A 469 10.52 37.74 -17.35
C SER A 469 10.44 37.06 -15.97
N LEU A 470 10.78 37.77 -14.89
CA LEU A 470 10.67 37.28 -13.51
C LEU A 470 9.22 37.01 -13.11
N ASN A 471 8.30 37.92 -13.43
CA ASN A 471 6.87 37.70 -13.17
C ASN A 471 6.34 36.52 -13.99
N ALA A 472 6.73 36.39 -15.26
CA ALA A 472 6.33 35.26 -16.09
C ALA A 472 6.80 33.92 -15.47
N LEU A 473 8.08 33.84 -15.06
CA LEU A 473 8.64 32.68 -14.36
C LEU A 473 7.84 32.35 -13.09
N LEU A 474 7.55 33.34 -12.25
CA LEU A 474 6.75 33.17 -11.04
C LEU A 474 5.36 32.57 -11.35
N LEU A 475 4.67 33.09 -12.36
CA LEU A 475 3.36 32.58 -12.74
C LEU A 475 3.45 31.15 -13.28
N GLU A 476 4.47 30.81 -14.06
CA GLU A 476 4.71 29.44 -14.55
C GLU A 476 5.02 28.47 -13.40
N MET A 477 5.75 28.89 -12.37
CA MET A 477 6.00 28.08 -11.17
C MET A 477 4.70 27.77 -10.41
N LEU A 478 3.83 28.77 -10.23
CA LEU A 478 2.53 28.58 -9.58
C LEU A 478 1.62 27.65 -10.38
N LYS A 479 1.60 27.77 -11.71
CA LYS A 479 0.88 26.83 -12.58
C LYS A 479 1.39 25.40 -12.41
N ALA A 480 2.72 25.22 -12.33
CA ALA A 480 3.33 23.90 -12.19
C ALA A 480 2.95 23.28 -10.84
N TYR A 481 2.95 24.09 -9.78
CA TYR A 481 2.48 23.67 -8.48
C TYR A 481 1.01 23.20 -8.51
N ASP A 482 0.12 24.02 -9.09
CA ASP A 482 -1.32 23.71 -9.15
C ASP A 482 -1.58 22.41 -9.96
N GLU A 483 -0.91 22.23 -11.10
CA GLU A 483 -1.05 21.03 -11.94
C GLU A 483 -0.46 19.78 -11.28
N SER A 484 0.54 19.94 -10.40
CA SER A 484 1.09 18.85 -9.60
C SER A 484 0.14 18.34 -8.51
N LYS A 485 -1.11 18.83 -8.45
CA LYS A 485 -2.10 18.53 -7.41
C LYS A 485 -1.55 18.83 -6.01
N ASN A 486 -0.85 19.96 -5.89
CA ASN A 486 -0.28 20.47 -4.65
C ASN A 486 0.80 19.56 -4.02
N SER A 487 1.44 18.67 -4.80
CA SER A 487 2.44 17.72 -4.29
C SER A 487 3.87 18.27 -4.30
N ARG A 488 4.19 19.20 -5.20
CA ARG A 488 5.55 19.76 -5.40
C ARG A 488 5.77 20.99 -4.52
N ILE A 489 5.90 20.79 -3.21
CA ILE A 489 6.01 21.88 -2.23
C ILE A 489 7.22 22.79 -2.48
N GLU A 490 8.30 22.24 -3.03
CA GLU A 490 9.49 23.02 -3.38
C GLU A 490 9.16 24.14 -4.37
N LEU A 491 8.33 23.88 -5.40
CA LEU A 491 7.89 24.89 -6.37
C LEU A 491 7.14 26.04 -5.70
N LEU A 492 6.20 25.73 -4.81
CA LEU A 492 5.44 26.75 -4.10
C LEU A 492 6.34 27.57 -3.17
N SER A 493 7.26 26.90 -2.46
CA SER A 493 8.18 27.58 -1.54
C SER A 493 9.11 28.55 -2.27
N THR A 494 9.62 28.14 -3.43
CA THR A 494 10.48 28.97 -4.28
C THR A 494 9.68 30.10 -4.91
N ALA A 495 8.46 29.83 -5.42
CA ALA A 495 7.58 30.86 -5.98
C ALA A 495 7.22 31.92 -4.93
N THR A 496 6.91 31.50 -3.70
CA THR A 496 6.60 32.42 -2.60
C THR A 496 7.79 33.30 -2.24
N THR A 497 8.99 32.71 -2.21
CA THR A 497 10.24 33.45 -1.94
C THR A 497 10.56 34.44 -3.05
N LEU A 498 10.41 34.03 -4.31
CA LEU A 498 10.59 34.89 -5.49
C LEU A 498 9.58 36.04 -5.48
N ALA A 499 8.30 35.76 -5.23
CA ALA A 499 7.25 36.77 -5.18
C ALA A 499 7.47 37.81 -4.08
N LEU A 500 7.92 37.38 -2.90
CA LEU A 500 8.25 38.29 -1.81
C LEU A 500 9.44 39.20 -2.18
N TRP A 501 10.49 38.63 -2.78
CA TRP A 501 11.65 39.41 -3.21
C TRP A 501 11.30 40.45 -4.28
N ILE A 502 10.48 40.07 -5.27
CA ILE A 502 9.96 41.00 -6.30
C ILE A 502 9.15 42.11 -5.61
N LYS A 503 8.21 41.75 -4.74
CA LYS A 503 7.38 42.72 -4.01
C LYS A 503 8.20 43.75 -3.22
N ASP A 504 9.28 43.31 -2.58
CA ASP A 504 10.05 44.18 -1.69
C ASP A 504 11.18 44.95 -2.39
N SER A 505 11.63 44.50 -3.57
CA SER A 505 12.88 44.99 -4.19
C SER A 505 12.75 45.47 -5.63
N ASP A 506 11.74 45.03 -6.38
CA ASP A 506 11.60 45.36 -7.81
C ASP A 506 10.89 46.71 -8.02
N PRO A 507 11.56 47.72 -8.61
CA PRO A 507 10.94 49.02 -8.87
C PRO A 507 10.10 49.08 -10.16
N TYR A 508 10.13 48.05 -11.01
CA TYR A 508 9.46 48.04 -12.31
C TYR A 508 8.13 47.29 -12.31
N THR A 509 7.96 46.30 -11.43
CA THR A 509 6.67 45.62 -11.27
C THR A 509 5.66 46.55 -10.58
N GLU A 510 4.46 46.67 -11.14
CA GLU A 510 3.37 47.44 -10.53
C GLU A 510 3.08 46.92 -9.11
N HIS A 511 3.14 47.81 -8.12
CA HIS A 511 3.02 47.46 -6.71
C HIS A 511 1.75 46.62 -6.37
N PRO A 512 0.54 46.93 -6.90
CA PRO A 512 -0.63 46.08 -6.69
C PRO A 512 -0.44 44.66 -7.23
N ILE A 513 0.19 44.49 -8.40
CA ILE A 513 0.44 43.18 -9.01
C ILE A 513 1.44 42.38 -8.17
N ALA A 514 2.51 43.02 -7.68
CA ALA A 514 3.49 42.36 -6.84
C ALA A 514 2.87 41.83 -5.53
N ILE A 515 1.98 42.61 -4.89
CA ILE A 515 1.21 42.18 -3.71
C ILE A 515 0.30 41.00 -4.05
N LEU A 516 -0.48 41.08 -5.12
CA LEU A 516 -1.39 40.00 -5.51
C LEU A 516 -0.63 38.72 -5.83
N ASN A 517 0.52 38.82 -6.50
CA ASN A 517 1.41 37.70 -6.82
C ASN A 517 2.00 37.03 -5.56
N TYR A 518 2.43 37.83 -4.59
CA TYR A 518 2.87 37.31 -3.30
C TYR A 518 1.72 36.62 -2.56
N LEU A 519 0.59 37.29 -2.37
CA LEU A 519 -0.51 36.78 -1.56
C LEU A 519 -1.22 35.57 -2.19
N GLN A 520 -1.26 35.45 -3.52
CA GLN A 520 -1.77 34.24 -4.16
C GLN A 520 -0.88 33.01 -3.91
N SER A 521 0.44 33.20 -3.75
CA SER A 521 1.35 32.12 -3.39
C SER A 521 1.13 31.70 -1.93
N VAL A 522 0.98 32.68 -1.03
CA VAL A 522 0.69 32.41 0.39
C VAL A 522 -0.64 31.68 0.56
N LYS A 523 -1.70 32.10 -0.15
CA LYS A 523 -3.04 31.51 -0.07
C LYS A 523 -3.07 30.01 -0.43
N ARG A 524 -2.15 29.55 -1.28
CA ARG A 524 -2.01 28.12 -1.62
C ARG A 524 -1.45 27.29 -0.47
N SER A 525 -0.67 27.89 0.42
CA SER A 525 -0.08 27.22 1.59
C SER A 525 -0.97 27.27 2.83
N ARG A 526 -1.72 28.37 3.02
CA ARG A 526 -2.55 28.60 4.20
C ARG A 526 -3.61 29.68 3.94
N ILE A 527 -4.56 29.80 4.86
CA ILE A 527 -5.49 30.93 4.91
C ILE A 527 -4.70 32.24 5.14
N LEU A 528 -5.13 33.31 4.47
CA LEU A 528 -4.57 34.65 4.65
C LEU A 528 -4.93 35.21 6.03
N THR A 529 -3.96 35.88 6.65
CA THR A 529 -4.12 36.56 7.94
C THR A 529 -4.90 37.86 7.80
N SER A 530 -5.42 38.40 8.90
CA SER A 530 -6.12 39.69 8.89
C SER A 530 -5.26 40.85 8.38
N THR A 531 -3.93 40.81 8.62
CA THR A 531 -3.00 41.82 8.09
C THR A 531 -2.87 41.74 6.57
N GLU A 532 -2.75 40.53 6.02
CA GLU A 532 -2.68 40.30 4.57
C GLU A 532 -4.01 40.64 3.89
N GLN A 533 -5.13 40.33 4.53
CA GLN A 533 -6.45 40.73 4.04
C GLN A 533 -6.61 42.26 4.04
N ALA A 534 -6.12 42.96 5.06
CA ALA A 534 -6.12 44.41 5.11
C ALA A 534 -5.25 45.03 4.00
N GLU A 535 -4.12 44.42 3.67
CA GLU A 535 -3.28 44.83 2.54
C GLU A 535 -4.06 44.73 1.21
N ILE A 536 -4.80 43.64 0.99
CA ILE A 536 -5.67 43.49 -0.20
C ILE A 536 -6.78 44.54 -0.21
N LEU A 537 -7.43 44.79 0.92
CA LEU A 537 -8.50 45.80 1.02
C LEU A 537 -7.97 47.21 0.68
N SER A 538 -6.75 47.54 1.07
CA SER A 538 -6.13 48.82 0.72
C SER A 538 -5.95 49.01 -0.79
N LEU A 539 -5.75 47.92 -1.55
CA LEU A 539 -5.73 47.97 -3.02
C LEU A 539 -7.11 48.27 -3.60
N ILE A 540 -8.17 47.77 -2.97
CA ILE A 540 -9.56 47.95 -3.42
C ILE A 540 -10.05 49.37 -3.13
N GLU A 541 -9.61 49.98 -2.02
CA GLU A 541 -10.01 51.33 -1.61
C GLU A 541 -9.45 52.44 -2.52
N VAL A 542 -8.36 52.16 -3.23
CA VAL A 542 -7.76 53.07 -4.21
C VAL A 542 -8.30 52.77 -5.60
N ALA A 543 -8.57 53.82 -6.38
CA ALA A 543 -8.95 53.67 -7.79
C ALA A 543 -7.80 53.03 -8.57
N GLN A 544 -8.07 51.89 -9.21
CA GLN A 544 -7.11 51.15 -10.03
C GLN A 544 -7.40 51.40 -11.51
N ASP A 545 -6.35 51.62 -12.29
CA ASP A 545 -6.45 51.78 -13.75
C ASP A 545 -6.73 50.45 -14.46
N ASN A 546 -6.35 49.32 -13.84
CA ASN A 546 -6.48 47.98 -14.39
C ASN A 546 -7.50 47.14 -13.59
N GLU A 547 -8.64 46.85 -14.20
CA GLU A 547 -9.75 46.13 -13.55
C GLU A 547 -9.33 44.72 -13.06
N SER A 548 -8.29 44.12 -13.64
CA SER A 548 -7.79 42.79 -13.24
C SER A 548 -7.24 42.77 -11.79
N ILE A 549 -6.81 43.92 -11.28
CA ILE A 549 -6.38 44.07 -9.87
C ILE A 549 -7.57 43.80 -8.94
N TYR A 550 -8.74 44.36 -9.26
CA TYR A 550 -9.96 44.09 -8.48
C TYR A 550 -10.35 42.61 -8.55
N VAL A 551 -10.28 41.99 -9.73
CA VAL A 551 -10.60 40.56 -9.88
C VAL A 551 -9.69 39.72 -8.98
N GLY A 552 -8.37 39.92 -9.06
CA GLY A 552 -7.41 39.20 -8.23
C GLY A 552 -7.62 39.43 -6.74
N ALA A 553 -7.83 40.68 -6.32
CA ALA A 553 -8.08 41.04 -4.93
C ALA A 553 -9.31 40.33 -4.36
N TYR A 554 -10.44 40.36 -5.06
CA TYR A 554 -11.67 39.69 -4.61
C TYR A 554 -11.57 38.17 -4.60
N LEU A 555 -10.83 37.56 -5.53
CA LEU A 555 -10.53 36.13 -5.49
C LEU A 555 -9.72 35.73 -4.26
N LEU A 556 -8.73 36.54 -3.87
CA LEU A 556 -7.94 36.30 -2.66
C LEU A 556 -8.76 36.49 -1.37
N LEU A 557 -9.79 37.32 -1.39
CA LEU A 557 -10.74 37.53 -0.28
C LEU A 557 -11.93 36.54 -0.27
N ASP A 558 -11.92 35.50 -1.11
CA ASP A 558 -13.01 34.52 -1.22
C ASP A 558 -14.38 35.15 -1.56
N ASN A 559 -14.36 36.24 -2.36
CA ASN A 559 -15.55 36.93 -2.85
C ASN A 559 -15.72 36.76 -4.37
N PRO A 560 -16.17 35.57 -4.83
CA PRO A 560 -16.28 35.28 -6.26
C PRO A 560 -17.35 36.11 -6.96
N VAL A 561 -18.35 36.61 -6.23
CA VAL A 561 -19.41 37.46 -6.79
C VAL A 561 -18.83 38.80 -7.24
N ALA A 562 -18.08 39.46 -6.36
CA ALA A 562 -17.40 40.71 -6.70
C ALA A 562 -16.34 40.47 -7.78
N ALA A 563 -15.56 39.39 -7.68
CA ALA A 563 -14.58 39.04 -8.70
C ALA A 563 -15.22 38.91 -10.10
N LYS A 564 -16.39 38.26 -10.20
CA LYS A 564 -17.10 38.08 -11.47
C LYS A 564 -17.58 39.41 -12.07
N ILE A 565 -18.12 40.33 -11.25
CA ILE A 565 -18.55 41.66 -11.70
C ILE A 565 -17.39 42.43 -12.33
N HIS A 566 -16.22 42.38 -11.72
CA HIS A 566 -15.03 43.06 -12.24
C HIS A 566 -14.44 42.33 -13.46
N PHE A 567 -14.49 41.00 -13.47
CA PHE A 567 -14.03 40.20 -14.61
C PHE A 567 -14.84 40.49 -15.87
N ASP A 568 -16.16 40.62 -15.76
CA ASP A 568 -17.04 40.88 -16.91
C ASP A 568 -16.86 42.28 -17.52
N LYS A 569 -16.18 43.20 -16.82
CA LYS A 569 -15.80 44.52 -17.36
C LYS A 569 -14.49 44.50 -18.14
N LEU A 570 -13.67 43.45 -18.00
CA LEU A 570 -12.44 43.32 -18.76
C LEU A 570 -12.77 43.11 -20.25
N PRO A 571 -11.97 43.68 -21.18
CA PRO A 571 -12.03 43.32 -22.59
C PRO A 571 -11.82 41.80 -22.80
N GLU A 572 -12.40 41.22 -23.86
CA GLU A 572 -12.31 39.77 -24.11
C GLU A 572 -10.86 39.24 -24.17
N GLU A 573 -9.93 40.02 -24.73
CA GLU A 573 -8.50 39.64 -24.76
C GLU A 573 -7.89 39.59 -23.35
N SER A 574 -8.23 40.57 -22.51
CA SER A 574 -7.79 40.62 -21.11
C SER A 574 -8.43 39.54 -20.26
N GLN A 575 -9.68 39.15 -20.53
CA GLN A 575 -10.33 38.01 -19.89
C GLN A 575 -9.58 36.71 -20.19
N LYS A 576 -9.28 36.43 -21.46
CA LYS A 576 -8.52 35.25 -21.88
C LYS A 576 -7.12 35.21 -21.25
N PHE A 577 -6.46 36.36 -21.19
CA PHE A 577 -5.16 36.46 -20.51
C PHE A 577 -5.30 36.16 -19.01
N PHE A 578 -6.29 36.76 -18.33
CA PHE A 578 -6.50 36.55 -16.90
C PHE A 578 -6.85 35.10 -16.56
N GLU A 579 -7.66 34.43 -17.39
CA GLU A 579 -7.97 33.00 -17.25
C GLU A 579 -6.71 32.12 -17.34
N SER A 580 -5.69 32.57 -18.09
CA SER A 580 -4.40 31.89 -18.16
C SER A 580 -3.52 32.13 -16.94
N CYS A 581 -3.83 33.11 -16.09
CA CYS A 581 -3.06 33.40 -14.88
C CYS A 581 -3.42 32.42 -13.74
N PRO A 582 -2.44 31.99 -12.94
CA PRO A 582 -2.66 31.02 -11.85
C PRO A 582 -3.64 31.51 -10.78
N ILE A 583 -3.79 32.83 -10.57
CA ILE A 583 -4.75 33.37 -9.59
C ILE A 583 -6.21 33.02 -9.93
N TYR A 584 -6.52 32.78 -11.21
CA TYR A 584 -7.85 32.37 -11.67
C TYR A 584 -8.29 31.01 -11.12
N HIS A 585 -7.35 30.19 -10.64
CA HIS A 585 -7.65 28.93 -9.95
C HIS A 585 -8.67 29.10 -8.80
N PHE A 586 -8.70 30.27 -8.15
CA PHE A 586 -9.65 30.55 -7.07
C PHE A 586 -11.06 30.91 -7.55
N MET A 587 -11.28 31.05 -8.86
CA MET A 587 -12.60 31.32 -9.43
C MET A 587 -13.45 30.03 -9.39
N PRO A 588 -14.67 30.05 -8.80
CA PRO A 588 -15.52 28.87 -8.79
C PRO A 588 -16.00 28.53 -10.20
N ASN A 589 -15.54 27.40 -10.73
CA ASN A 589 -16.04 26.85 -11.99
C ASN A 589 -17.44 26.25 -11.80
N GLY A 590 -18.49 27.08 -11.74
CA GLY A 590 -19.88 26.67 -11.97
C GLY A 590 -20.43 25.48 -11.16
N GLN A 591 -19.81 25.08 -10.05
CA GLN A 591 -20.41 24.15 -9.09
C GLN A 591 -21.00 24.95 -7.93
N PRO A 592 -22.26 24.69 -7.55
CA PRO A 592 -22.92 25.42 -6.48
C PRO A 592 -22.16 25.20 -5.17
N THR A 593 -21.81 26.30 -4.52
CA THR A 593 -21.25 26.33 -3.17
C THR A 593 -22.16 25.55 -2.24
N ILE A 594 -21.63 24.48 -1.65
CA ILE A 594 -22.22 23.85 -0.46
C ILE A 594 -22.20 24.93 0.62
N SER A 595 -23.38 25.39 0.98
CA SER A 595 -23.62 26.30 2.09
C SER A 595 -22.95 25.76 3.35
N ALA A 596 -22.17 26.64 4.00
CA ALA A 596 -21.72 26.44 5.36
C ALA A 596 -22.91 26.01 6.24
N LEU A 597 -22.82 24.82 6.82
CA LEU A 597 -23.66 24.40 7.92
C LEU A 597 -23.35 25.32 9.11
N THR A 598 -24.24 26.28 9.34
CA THR A 598 -24.35 26.96 10.63
C THR A 598 -24.73 25.92 11.68
N GLU A 599 -23.82 25.68 12.64
CA GLU A 599 -24.09 24.93 13.86
C GLU A 599 -25.23 25.60 14.64
N GLY A 600 -26.19 24.78 15.04
CA GLY A 600 -27.18 25.04 16.08
C GLY A 600 -27.22 23.86 17.03
#